data_AF-A0A843SY05-F1
#
_entry.id   AF-A0A843SY05-F1
#
_cell.length_a   1.000
_cell.length_b   1.000
_cell.length_c   1.000
_cell.angle_alpha   90.00
_cell.angle_beta   90.00
_cell.angle_gamma   90.00
#
_symmetry.space_group_name_H-M   'P 1'
#
loop_
_entity.id
_entity.type
_entity.pdbx_description
1 polymer ?
#
loop_
_entity_poly.entity_id
_entity_poly.type
_entity_poly.pdbx_seq_one_letter_code
_entity_poly.pdbx_strand_id
1 'polypeptide(L)'
;QAMGRIGEVICRTWQTADKMKRQRGPLPGDSADDDNLRVRRYVAKYTINPALTHGIAAEVGSIAVGRLADLVLWKPAFFGVKPELIIKGGLIAGAMIGDGNASIPTPQPVVARTMFGAFGAALNSCSVHFVSRAGIDAGALDGLSRRRVAVGGCRGLGKRHMIQNDACPRIDVNADTYEVRADGVLLTCEPAHSLPLSQRYFLF
;
A
#
# COMPACT_ATOMS: atom_id res chain seq x y z
N GLN A 1 11.73 -2.24 11.30
CA GLN A 1 12.73 -1.17 11.56
C GLN A 1 14.11 -1.49 10.98
N ALA A 2 14.24 -2.35 9.97
CA ALA A 2 15.52 -2.69 9.34
C ALA A 2 15.61 -2.00 7.95
N MET A 3 16.38 -0.92 7.86
CA MET A 3 16.60 -0.12 6.63
C MET A 3 15.33 0.35 5.89
N GLY A 4 14.24 0.59 6.63
CA GLY A 4 12.97 1.07 6.06
C GLY A 4 12.05 1.68 7.12
N ARG A 5 11.10 2.50 6.68
CA ARG A 5 10.13 3.20 7.53
C ARG A 5 8.72 2.68 7.28
N ILE A 6 8.15 2.00 8.29
CA ILE A 6 6.85 1.31 8.18
C ILE A 6 5.69 2.26 7.84
N GLY A 7 5.71 3.49 8.38
CA GLY A 7 4.67 4.50 8.16
C GLY A 7 4.77 5.25 6.83
N GLU A 8 5.76 4.95 5.98
CA GLU A 8 6.06 5.77 4.79
C GLU A 8 5.85 5.02 3.46
N VAL A 9 5.39 3.77 3.46
CA VAL A 9 5.20 2.98 2.23
C VAL A 9 4.29 3.71 1.23
N ILE A 10 3.13 4.18 1.68
CA ILE A 10 2.15 4.89 0.85
C ILE A 10 2.71 6.27 0.45
N CYS A 11 3.20 7.03 1.42
CA CYS A 11 3.73 8.39 1.19
C CYS A 11 4.87 8.39 0.16
N ARG A 12 5.86 7.50 0.30
CA ARG A 12 7.01 7.41 -0.62
C ARG A 12 6.61 6.95 -2.01
N THR A 13 5.57 6.12 -2.12
CA THR A 13 5.00 5.75 -3.41
C THR A 13 4.50 7.00 -4.16
N TRP A 14 3.72 7.85 -3.48
CA TRP A 14 3.16 9.05 -4.10
C TRP A 14 4.20 10.16 -4.32
N GLN A 15 5.16 10.33 -3.41
CA GLN A 15 6.31 11.24 -3.62
C GLN A 15 7.14 10.83 -4.84
N THR A 16 7.31 9.53 -5.08
CA THR A 16 8.01 9.03 -6.27
C THR A 16 7.20 9.31 -7.54
N ALA A 17 5.88 9.09 -7.51
CA ALA A 17 4.99 9.41 -8.62
C ALA A 17 5.05 10.91 -8.97
N ASP A 18 5.01 11.78 -7.96
CA ASP A 18 5.14 13.23 -8.10
C ASP A 18 6.49 13.63 -8.72
N LYS A 19 7.61 13.17 -8.13
CA LYS A 19 8.96 13.47 -8.66
C LYS A 19 9.09 13.07 -10.12
N MET A 20 8.61 11.87 -10.47
CA MET A 20 8.66 11.38 -11.85
C MET A 20 7.79 12.19 -12.79
N LYS A 21 6.61 12.66 -12.35
CA LYS A 21 5.82 13.61 -13.14
C LYS A 21 6.57 14.91 -13.39
N ARG A 22 7.11 15.52 -12.33
CA ARG A 22 7.80 16.81 -12.40
C ARG A 22 9.04 16.76 -13.31
N GLN A 23 9.77 15.65 -13.31
CA GLN A 23 11.01 15.51 -14.09
C GLN A 23 10.82 14.92 -15.48
N ARG A 24 9.78 14.10 -15.71
CA ARG A 24 9.58 13.36 -16.98
C ARG A 24 8.28 13.71 -17.70
N GLY A 25 7.44 14.58 -17.15
CA GLY A 25 6.12 14.90 -17.70
C GLY A 25 5.08 13.79 -17.46
N PRO A 26 3.91 13.86 -18.14
CA PRO A 26 2.89 12.80 -18.13
C PRO A 26 3.42 11.44 -18.63
N LEU A 27 2.80 10.33 -18.23
CA LEU A 27 3.15 9.04 -18.86
C LEU A 27 2.55 8.96 -20.26
N PRO A 28 3.18 8.21 -21.18
CA PRO A 28 2.53 7.81 -22.42
C PRO A 28 1.19 7.11 -22.13
N GLY A 29 0.09 7.68 -22.62
CA GLY A 29 -1.27 7.18 -22.40
C GLY A 29 -2.02 7.79 -21.21
N ASP A 30 -1.39 8.67 -20.41
CA ASP A 30 -2.17 9.62 -19.59
C ASP A 30 -2.88 10.64 -20.51
N SER A 31 -4.02 11.17 -20.07
CA SER A 31 -4.72 12.24 -20.77
C SER A 31 -4.05 13.60 -20.52
N ALA A 32 -4.51 14.66 -21.19
CA ALA A 32 -4.07 16.01 -20.88
C ALA A 32 -4.60 16.51 -19.52
N ASP A 33 -5.68 15.90 -19.02
CA ASP A 33 -6.48 16.41 -17.90
C ASP A 33 -6.25 15.63 -16.60
N ASP A 34 -5.61 14.45 -16.66
CA ASP A 34 -5.43 13.58 -15.51
C ASP A 34 -4.14 12.72 -15.56
N ASP A 35 -3.80 12.14 -14.41
CA ASP A 35 -2.67 11.21 -14.24
C ASP A 35 -3.13 9.77 -13.96
N ASN A 36 -4.32 9.36 -14.42
CA ASN A 36 -4.96 8.12 -13.96
C ASN A 36 -4.14 6.86 -14.29
N LEU A 37 -3.38 6.84 -15.39
CA LEU A 37 -2.51 5.69 -15.69
C LEU A 37 -1.36 5.64 -14.70
N ARG A 38 -0.72 6.78 -14.40
CA ARG A 38 0.29 6.87 -13.34
C ARG A 38 -0.30 6.50 -11.97
N VAL A 39 -1.45 7.06 -11.59
CA VAL A 39 -2.08 6.83 -10.30
C VAL A 39 -2.37 5.34 -10.10
N ARG A 40 -3.01 4.70 -11.08
CA ARG A 40 -3.29 3.26 -11.03
C ARG A 40 -1.98 2.44 -10.96
N ARG A 41 -0.96 2.83 -11.73
CA ARG A 41 0.33 2.12 -11.76
C ARG A 41 1.01 2.14 -10.40
N TYR A 42 0.92 3.26 -9.69
CA TYR A 42 1.57 3.45 -8.39
C TYR A 42 0.77 2.85 -7.23
N VAL A 43 -0.57 2.99 -7.20
CA VAL A 43 -1.39 2.33 -6.16
C VAL A 43 -1.25 0.81 -6.22
N ALA A 44 -1.09 0.23 -7.41
CA ALA A 44 -0.88 -1.21 -7.56
C ALA A 44 0.39 -1.73 -6.87
N LYS A 45 1.41 -0.87 -6.68
CA LYS A 45 2.71 -1.24 -6.07
C LYS A 45 2.61 -1.63 -4.60
N TYR A 46 1.65 -1.06 -3.86
CA TYR A 46 1.45 -1.35 -2.43
C TYR A 46 0.11 -2.02 -2.10
N THR A 47 -0.72 -2.29 -3.12
CA THR A 47 -2.02 -2.96 -2.94
C THR A 47 -2.01 -4.34 -3.62
N ILE A 48 -2.34 -4.41 -4.90
CA ILE A 48 -2.61 -5.69 -5.59
C ILE A 48 -1.36 -6.49 -5.90
N ASN A 49 -0.25 -5.85 -6.28
CA ASN A 49 0.97 -6.57 -6.68
C ASN A 49 1.63 -7.31 -5.51
N PRO A 50 1.76 -6.71 -4.30
CA PRO A 50 2.18 -7.47 -3.12
C PRO A 50 1.24 -8.64 -2.81
N ALA A 51 -0.07 -8.44 -2.93
CA ALA A 51 -1.05 -9.50 -2.66
C ALA A 51 -0.95 -10.67 -3.66
N LEU A 52 -0.71 -10.39 -4.94
CA LEU A 52 -0.45 -11.40 -5.97
C LEU A 52 0.83 -12.17 -5.66
N THR A 53 1.94 -11.46 -5.43
CA THR A 53 3.25 -12.07 -5.14
C THR A 53 3.20 -13.02 -3.95
N HIS A 54 2.46 -12.66 -2.90
CA HIS A 54 2.35 -13.49 -1.69
C HIS A 54 1.22 -14.53 -1.75
N GLY A 55 0.48 -14.61 -2.85
CA GLY A 55 -0.59 -15.60 -3.00
C GLY A 55 -1.81 -15.35 -2.11
N ILE A 56 -2.12 -14.08 -1.84
CA ILE A 56 -3.22 -13.62 -0.96
C ILE A 56 -4.23 -12.70 -1.66
N ALA A 57 -4.08 -12.51 -2.98
CA ALA A 57 -4.92 -11.60 -3.77
C ALA A 57 -6.41 -11.98 -3.82
N ALA A 58 -6.77 -13.23 -3.49
CA ALA A 58 -8.16 -13.63 -3.34
C ALA A 58 -8.85 -12.96 -2.14
N GLU A 59 -8.10 -12.58 -1.12
CA GLU A 59 -8.65 -12.02 0.12
C GLU A 59 -8.45 -10.50 0.22
N VAL A 60 -7.35 -9.95 -0.29
CA VAL A 60 -6.96 -8.54 -0.09
C VAL A 60 -6.30 -7.92 -1.32
N GLY A 61 -5.92 -6.64 -1.24
CA GLY A 61 -5.08 -5.97 -2.24
C GLY A 61 -5.84 -5.18 -3.32
N SER A 62 -7.17 -5.22 -3.35
CA SER A 62 -7.96 -4.29 -4.15
C SER A 62 -9.39 -4.17 -3.61
N ILE A 63 -10.08 -3.10 -4.01
CA ILE A 63 -11.51 -2.95 -3.76
C ILE A 63 -12.24 -3.78 -4.82
N ALA A 64 -12.67 -4.99 -4.44
CA ALA A 64 -13.39 -5.90 -5.31
C ALA A 64 -14.36 -6.78 -4.50
N VAL A 65 -15.49 -7.14 -5.10
CA VAL A 65 -16.48 -8.04 -4.49
C VAL A 65 -15.83 -9.38 -4.14
N GLY A 66 -16.19 -9.95 -2.99
CA GLY A 66 -15.67 -11.23 -2.50
C GLY A 66 -14.36 -11.14 -1.72
N ARG A 67 -13.73 -9.96 -1.63
CA ARG A 67 -12.54 -9.71 -0.80
C ARG A 67 -12.90 -9.18 0.58
N LEU A 68 -11.97 -9.26 1.53
CA LEU A 68 -12.11 -8.60 2.82
C LEU A 68 -12.33 -7.10 2.63
N ALA A 69 -13.25 -6.54 3.41
CA ALA A 69 -13.54 -5.11 3.45
C ALA A 69 -12.44 -4.36 4.25
N ASP A 70 -11.22 -4.41 3.72
CA ASP A 70 -10.04 -3.70 4.20
C ASP A 70 -9.89 -2.41 3.41
N LEU A 71 -10.40 -1.31 3.97
CA LEU A 71 -10.55 -0.04 3.27
C LEU A 71 -9.89 1.07 4.08
N VAL A 72 -9.36 2.07 3.38
CA VAL A 72 -8.79 3.27 4.00
C VAL A 72 -9.44 4.48 3.37
N LEU A 73 -10.04 5.33 4.21
CA LEU A 73 -10.68 6.56 3.76
C LEU A 73 -9.71 7.72 3.97
N TRP A 74 -9.67 8.61 2.97
CA TRP A 74 -8.77 9.76 2.95
C TRP A 74 -9.59 11.01 2.67
N LYS A 75 -9.31 12.08 3.41
CA LYS A 75 -9.59 13.43 2.90
C LYS A 75 -8.61 13.70 1.75
N PRO A 76 -9.05 14.22 0.60
CA PRO A 76 -8.15 14.47 -0.54
C PRO A 76 -6.90 15.28 -0.17
N ALA A 77 -7.05 16.31 0.69
CA ALA A 77 -5.95 17.14 1.17
C ALA A 77 -4.88 16.37 1.98
N PHE A 78 -5.21 15.19 2.51
CA PHE A 78 -4.32 14.33 3.32
C PHE A 78 -3.99 12.99 2.63
N PHE A 79 -4.40 12.82 1.37
CA PHE A 79 -4.19 11.58 0.64
C PHE A 79 -2.72 11.17 0.61
N GLY A 80 -2.45 9.93 1.00
CA GLY A 80 -1.10 9.37 1.05
C GLY A 80 -0.27 9.79 2.26
N VAL A 81 -0.81 10.59 3.19
CA VAL A 81 -0.11 11.07 4.39
C VAL A 81 -0.72 10.52 5.67
N LYS A 82 -1.93 10.99 6.03
CA LYS A 82 -2.65 10.62 7.25
C LYS A 82 -4.09 10.26 6.89
N PRO A 83 -4.49 8.99 6.98
CA PRO A 83 -5.85 8.58 6.64
C PRO A 83 -6.85 9.06 7.69
N GLU A 84 -8.11 9.23 7.29
CA GLU A 84 -9.20 9.58 8.21
C GLU A 84 -9.69 8.35 8.98
N LEU A 85 -9.96 7.25 8.25
CA LEU A 85 -10.45 5.99 8.80
C LEU A 85 -9.70 4.80 8.19
N ILE A 86 -9.46 3.79 9.02
CA ILE A 86 -8.94 2.48 8.64
C ILE A 86 -10.00 1.46 9.02
N ILE A 87 -10.57 0.80 8.01
CA ILE A 87 -11.59 -0.25 8.15
C ILE A 87 -10.90 -1.58 7.91
N LYS A 88 -11.07 -2.52 8.84
CA LYS A 88 -10.56 -3.88 8.75
C LYS A 88 -11.73 -4.85 8.81
N GLY A 89 -11.89 -5.69 7.79
CA GLY A 89 -12.98 -6.68 7.73
C GLY A 89 -14.37 -6.07 8.00
N GLY A 90 -14.62 -4.85 7.53
CA GLY A 90 -15.91 -4.15 7.68
C GLY A 90 -16.09 -3.36 8.98
N LEU A 91 -15.13 -3.39 9.92
CA LEU A 91 -15.20 -2.63 11.17
C LEU A 91 -14.07 -1.60 11.26
N ILE A 92 -14.34 -0.42 11.81
CA ILE A 92 -13.33 0.63 11.96
C ILE A 92 -12.30 0.18 13.01
N ALA A 93 -11.05 -0.01 12.58
CA ALA A 93 -9.91 -0.41 13.41
C ALA A 93 -9.08 0.80 13.87
N GLY A 94 -9.08 1.89 13.11
CA GLY A 94 -8.39 3.13 13.48
C GLY A 94 -9.03 4.37 12.85
N ALA A 95 -8.92 5.50 13.53
CA ALA A 95 -9.47 6.77 13.07
C ALA A 95 -8.65 7.97 13.57
N MET A 96 -8.69 9.09 12.85
CA MET A 96 -8.29 10.40 13.37
C MET A 96 -9.46 10.98 14.16
N ILE A 97 -9.36 10.99 15.49
CA ILE A 97 -10.46 11.42 16.37
C ILE A 97 -9.97 12.36 17.47
N GLY A 98 -10.85 13.28 17.86
CA GLY A 98 -10.64 14.32 18.85
C GLY A 98 -10.56 13.84 20.30
N ASP A 99 -10.89 14.75 21.21
CA ASP A 99 -11.08 14.45 22.62
C ASP A 99 -12.30 13.55 22.84
N GLY A 100 -12.12 12.48 23.62
CA GLY A 100 -13.18 11.52 23.95
C GLY A 100 -14.19 12.05 24.98
N ASN A 101 -13.86 13.12 25.70
CA ASN A 101 -14.76 13.77 26.66
C ASN A 101 -15.52 14.98 26.05
N ALA A 102 -15.22 15.35 24.80
CA ALA A 102 -15.90 16.46 24.15
C ALA A 102 -17.33 16.07 23.71
N SER A 103 -18.15 17.08 23.43
CA SER A 103 -19.56 16.89 23.04
C SER A 103 -19.75 16.24 21.66
N ILE A 104 -18.74 16.31 20.80
CA ILE A 104 -18.69 15.74 19.44
C ILE A 104 -17.27 15.23 19.16
N PRO A 105 -17.00 14.42 18.12
CA PRO A 105 -15.70 13.73 17.95
C PRO A 105 -14.58 14.57 17.29
N THR A 106 -14.85 15.82 16.92
CA THR A 106 -13.93 16.71 16.19
C THR A 106 -13.12 17.73 17.02
N PRO A 107 -13.48 18.08 18.27
CA PRO A 107 -12.70 18.99 19.10
C PRO A 107 -11.30 18.43 19.38
N GLN A 108 -10.34 19.34 19.47
CA GLN A 108 -8.93 19.00 19.62
C GLN A 108 -8.64 18.37 20.99
N PRO A 109 -7.60 17.52 21.09
CA PRO A 109 -6.63 17.15 20.06
C PRO A 109 -7.11 16.00 19.16
N VAL A 110 -7.08 16.21 17.84
CA VAL A 110 -7.37 15.17 16.85
C VAL A 110 -6.10 14.37 16.56
N VAL A 111 -6.09 13.12 17.02
CA VAL A 111 -4.95 12.19 16.88
C VAL A 111 -5.39 10.84 16.35
N ALA A 112 -4.44 10.06 15.82
CA ALA A 112 -4.72 8.69 15.40
C ALA A 112 -5.00 7.83 16.65
N ARG A 113 -6.16 7.16 16.68
CA ARG A 113 -6.56 6.28 17.77
C ARG A 113 -7.05 4.94 17.23
N THR A 114 -6.83 3.88 18.00
CA THR A 114 -7.44 2.56 17.80
C THR A 114 -8.94 2.62 18.08
N MET A 115 -9.73 2.00 17.22
CA MET A 115 -11.19 1.93 17.32
C MET A 115 -11.65 0.50 17.63
N PHE A 116 -12.95 0.29 17.81
CA PHE A 116 -13.52 -1.00 18.25
C PHE A 116 -13.09 -2.23 17.43
N GLY A 117 -12.78 -2.06 16.14
CA GLY A 117 -12.23 -3.13 15.28
C GLY A 117 -10.84 -3.64 15.68
N ALA A 118 -10.17 -2.97 16.61
CA ALA A 118 -8.86 -3.35 17.15
C ALA A 118 -8.93 -4.02 18.53
N PHE A 119 -10.12 -4.36 19.04
CA PHE A 119 -10.29 -4.89 20.40
C PHE A 119 -11.11 -6.19 20.46
N GLY A 120 -10.90 -6.97 21.51
CA GLY A 120 -11.70 -8.15 21.84
C GLY A 120 -11.86 -9.14 20.69
N ALA A 121 -13.07 -9.65 20.51
CA ALA A 121 -13.39 -10.62 19.46
C ALA A 121 -13.23 -10.07 18.03
N ALA A 122 -13.26 -8.74 17.84
CA ALA A 122 -13.09 -8.13 16.52
C ALA A 122 -11.71 -8.43 15.90
N LEU A 123 -10.68 -8.60 16.74
CA LEU A 123 -9.34 -9.01 16.28
C LEU A 123 -9.36 -10.34 15.53
N ASN A 124 -10.29 -11.25 15.87
CA ASN A 124 -10.40 -12.56 15.26
C ASN A 124 -11.39 -12.59 14.10
N SER A 125 -12.50 -11.84 14.18
CA SER A 125 -13.52 -11.82 13.13
C SER A 125 -13.17 -10.93 11.94
N CYS A 126 -12.45 -9.82 12.15
CA CYS A 126 -12.13 -8.86 11.09
C CYS A 126 -10.85 -9.16 10.31
N SER A 127 -10.09 -10.18 10.71
CA SER A 127 -8.77 -10.49 10.14
C SER A 127 -8.59 -11.97 9.85
N VAL A 128 -7.55 -12.31 9.09
CA VAL A 128 -7.16 -13.68 8.77
C VAL A 128 -5.69 -13.93 9.06
N HIS A 129 -5.31 -15.19 9.26
CA HIS A 129 -3.93 -15.64 9.19
C HIS A 129 -3.66 -16.24 7.81
N PHE A 130 -2.73 -15.63 7.07
CA PHE A 130 -2.22 -16.23 5.83
C PHE A 130 -1.11 -17.22 6.16
N VAL A 131 -1.30 -18.49 5.79
CA VAL A 131 -0.43 -19.60 6.18
C VAL A 131 -0.27 -20.59 5.02
N SER A 132 0.67 -21.51 5.11
CA SER A 132 0.80 -22.57 4.09
C SER A 132 -0.40 -23.52 4.14
N ARG A 133 -0.76 -24.10 2.98
CA ARG A 133 -1.76 -25.17 2.90
C ARG A 133 -1.39 -26.34 3.81
N ALA A 134 -0.15 -26.80 3.73
CA ALA A 134 0.35 -27.90 4.56
C ALA A 134 0.20 -27.63 6.08
N GLY A 135 0.39 -26.38 6.53
CA GLY A 135 0.22 -26.03 7.95
C GLY A 135 -1.24 -26.12 8.41
N ILE A 136 -2.20 -25.82 7.52
CA ILE A 136 -3.63 -26.03 7.80
C ILE A 136 -3.94 -27.52 7.83
N ASP A 137 -3.49 -28.27 6.82
CA ASP A 137 -3.83 -29.69 6.67
C ASP A 137 -3.22 -30.56 7.79
N ALA A 138 -2.11 -30.12 8.39
CA ALA A 138 -1.47 -30.78 9.52
C ALA A 138 -2.11 -30.45 10.89
N GLY A 139 -3.14 -29.60 10.96
CA GLY A 139 -3.77 -29.18 12.22
C GLY A 139 -2.89 -28.31 13.13
N ALA A 140 -1.73 -27.82 12.62
CA ALA A 140 -0.74 -27.09 13.42
C ALA A 140 -1.24 -25.74 13.98
N LEU A 141 -2.43 -25.30 13.54
CA LEU A 141 -3.01 -24.00 13.84
C LEU A 141 -4.39 -24.10 14.50
N ASP A 142 -4.81 -25.29 14.94
CA ASP A 142 -6.17 -25.54 15.44
C ASP A 142 -6.47 -24.81 16.77
N GLY A 143 -5.43 -24.43 17.53
CA GLY A 143 -5.56 -23.58 18.71
C GLY A 143 -5.82 -22.10 18.42
N LEU A 144 -5.80 -21.66 17.15
CA LEU A 144 -6.01 -20.26 16.77
C LEU A 144 -7.48 -19.97 16.43
N SER A 145 -8.06 -18.98 17.12
CA SER A 145 -9.46 -18.58 16.89
C SER A 145 -9.70 -17.77 15.62
N ARG A 146 -8.66 -17.15 15.04
CA ARG A 146 -8.77 -16.33 13.82
C ARG A 146 -8.80 -17.24 12.58
N ARG A 147 -9.63 -16.90 11.59
CA ARG A 147 -9.73 -17.62 10.31
C ARG A 147 -8.35 -17.77 9.66
N ARG A 148 -7.98 -18.99 9.26
CA ARG A 148 -6.77 -19.26 8.49
C ARG A 148 -7.09 -19.32 7.00
N VAL A 149 -6.26 -18.73 6.18
CA VAL A 149 -6.35 -18.78 4.72
C VAL A 149 -5.05 -19.31 4.17
N ALA A 150 -5.14 -20.38 3.37
CA ALA A 150 -3.98 -20.94 2.70
C ALA A 150 -3.51 -19.96 1.62
N VAL A 151 -2.23 -19.59 1.64
CA VAL A 151 -1.58 -18.90 0.52
C VAL A 151 -1.52 -19.84 -0.68
N GLY A 152 -1.70 -19.30 -1.88
CA GLY A 152 -1.71 -20.11 -3.11
C GLY A 152 -1.50 -19.30 -4.38
N GLY A 153 -1.30 -20.00 -5.50
CA GLY A 153 -1.20 -19.36 -6.82
C GLY A 153 0.07 -18.53 -7.07
N CYS A 154 1.10 -18.65 -6.22
CA CYS A 154 2.32 -17.84 -6.32
C CYS A 154 3.49 -18.50 -7.09
N ARG A 155 3.39 -19.78 -7.47
CA ARG A 155 4.47 -20.52 -8.17
C ARG A 155 4.50 -20.31 -9.69
N GLY A 156 3.37 -19.99 -10.30
CA GLY A 156 3.25 -19.70 -11.74
C GLY A 156 3.42 -18.22 -12.10
N LEU A 157 3.70 -17.36 -11.12
CA LEU A 157 3.77 -15.92 -11.32
C LEU A 157 5.16 -15.50 -11.83
N GLY A 158 5.16 -14.80 -12.97
CA GLY A 158 6.27 -13.95 -13.41
C GLY A 158 5.89 -12.47 -13.51
N LYS A 159 6.84 -11.65 -13.97
CA LYS A 159 6.69 -10.18 -14.08
C LYS A 159 5.44 -9.73 -14.84
N ARG A 160 5.06 -10.47 -15.90
CA ARG A 160 3.85 -10.22 -16.71
C ARG A 160 2.53 -10.16 -15.95
N HIS A 161 2.45 -10.75 -14.76
CA HIS A 161 1.23 -10.74 -13.94
C HIS A 161 1.16 -9.54 -12.99
N MET A 162 2.20 -8.70 -12.94
CA MET A 162 2.21 -7.50 -12.10
C MET A 162 1.37 -6.42 -12.76
N ILE A 163 0.21 -6.13 -12.17
CA ILE A 163 -0.77 -5.17 -12.68
C ILE A 163 -0.10 -3.81 -12.92
N GLN A 164 -0.10 -3.37 -14.19
CA GLN A 164 0.46 -2.11 -14.68
C GLN A 164 1.97 -1.91 -14.41
N ASN A 165 2.66 -2.98 -14.04
CA ASN A 165 4.05 -3.00 -13.62
C ASN A 165 4.76 -4.24 -14.17
N ASP A 166 4.44 -4.62 -15.41
CA ASP A 166 4.85 -5.84 -16.09
C ASP A 166 6.06 -5.68 -17.02
N ALA A 167 6.56 -4.45 -17.20
CA ALA A 167 7.73 -4.16 -18.02
C ALA A 167 8.95 -5.01 -17.62
N CYS A 168 9.60 -5.62 -18.62
CA CYS A 168 10.79 -6.45 -18.47
C CYS A 168 11.88 -6.02 -19.48
N PRO A 169 12.40 -4.78 -19.37
CA PRO A 169 13.46 -4.29 -20.26
C PRO A 169 14.77 -5.04 -20.02
N ARG A 170 15.68 -5.01 -20.99
CA ARG A 170 17.06 -5.43 -20.75
C ARG A 170 17.76 -4.39 -19.90
N ILE A 171 18.13 -4.76 -18.68
CA ILE A 171 18.87 -3.89 -17.76
C ILE A 171 20.36 -4.18 -17.89
N ASP A 172 21.12 -3.15 -18.25
CA ASP A 172 22.57 -3.16 -18.30
C ASP A 172 23.10 -2.23 -17.19
N VAL A 173 24.06 -2.71 -16.38
CA VAL A 173 24.71 -1.92 -15.32
C VAL A 173 26.21 -1.94 -15.54
N ASN A 174 26.82 -0.76 -15.68
CA ASN A 174 28.27 -0.64 -15.76
C ASN A 174 28.91 -0.90 -14.39
N ALA A 175 29.87 -1.82 -14.31
CA ALA A 175 30.49 -2.24 -13.04
C ALA A 175 31.40 -1.17 -12.41
N ASP A 176 31.97 -0.26 -13.21
CA ASP A 176 32.91 0.76 -12.74
C ASP A 176 32.20 2.08 -12.42
N THR A 177 31.20 2.45 -13.24
CA THR A 177 30.51 3.75 -13.13
C THR A 177 29.12 3.67 -12.49
N TYR A 178 28.57 2.46 -12.35
CA TYR A 178 27.18 2.21 -11.93
C TYR A 178 26.11 2.86 -12.81
N GLU A 179 26.46 3.28 -14.03
CA GLU A 179 25.47 3.70 -15.03
C GLU A 179 24.47 2.56 -15.29
N VAL A 180 23.19 2.88 -15.19
CA VAL A 180 22.10 1.93 -15.47
C VAL A 180 21.43 2.31 -16.78
N ARG A 181 21.26 1.33 -17.67
CA ARG A 181 20.54 1.47 -18.94
C ARG A 181 19.38 0.49 -19.01
N ALA A 182 18.26 0.92 -19.57
CA ALA A 182 17.15 0.06 -19.95
C ALA A 182 16.97 0.14 -21.46
N ASP A 183 17.10 -0.99 -22.15
CA ASP A 183 17.02 -1.08 -23.61
C ASP A 183 17.96 -0.07 -24.31
N GLY A 184 19.18 0.08 -23.76
CA GLY A 184 20.21 1.01 -24.24
C GLY A 184 20.06 2.46 -23.76
N VAL A 185 18.90 2.85 -23.23
CA VAL A 185 18.61 4.21 -22.75
C VAL A 185 19.12 4.42 -21.34
N LEU A 186 19.95 5.45 -21.12
CA LEU A 186 20.48 5.83 -19.79
C LEU A 186 19.35 6.22 -18.84
N LEU A 187 19.31 5.60 -17.66
CA LEU A 187 18.38 5.89 -16.59
C LEU A 187 19.08 6.77 -15.54
N THR A 188 18.88 8.09 -15.65
CA THR A 188 19.36 9.05 -14.65
C THR A 188 18.27 10.07 -14.33
N CYS A 189 18.35 10.68 -13.15
CA CYS A 189 17.51 11.80 -12.76
C CYS A 189 18.13 12.55 -11.58
N GLU A 190 17.97 13.88 -11.57
CA GLU A 190 18.45 14.70 -10.47
C GLU A 190 17.73 14.37 -9.15
N PRO A 191 18.41 14.48 -7.99
CA PRO A 191 17.75 14.41 -6.70
C PRO A 191 16.73 15.54 -6.54
N ALA A 192 15.63 15.28 -5.81
CA ALA A 192 14.64 16.32 -5.52
C ALA A 192 15.03 17.08 -4.25
N HIS A 193 15.07 18.41 -4.31
CA HIS A 193 15.35 19.27 -3.15
C HIS A 193 14.17 19.40 -2.17
N SER A 194 12.95 19.16 -2.65
CA SER A 194 11.72 19.20 -1.86
C SER A 194 10.73 18.15 -2.35
N LEU A 195 9.91 17.65 -1.42
CA LEU A 195 8.90 16.63 -1.69
C LEU A 195 7.53 17.10 -1.16
N PRO A 196 6.42 16.75 -1.85
CA PRO A 196 5.09 16.88 -1.26
C PRO A 196 4.94 15.90 -0.08
N LEU A 197 3.80 15.94 0.61
CA LEU A 197 3.47 14.98 1.66
C LEU A 197 4.53 14.92 2.79
N SER A 198 5.11 16.07 3.12
CA SER A 198 6.26 16.19 4.03
C SER A 198 6.02 17.29 5.09
N GLN A 199 6.88 18.32 5.17
CA GLN A 199 6.91 19.38 6.18
C GLN A 199 5.55 20.09 6.41
N ARG A 200 4.66 20.12 5.42
CA ARG A 200 3.31 20.69 5.56
C ARG A 200 2.42 19.90 6.55
N TYR A 201 2.68 18.61 6.73
CA TYR A 201 1.75 17.67 7.39
C TYR A 201 2.27 17.08 8.69
N PHE A 202 3.58 17.13 8.91
CA PHE A 202 4.22 16.52 10.07
C PHE A 202 4.77 17.58 10.99
N LEU A 203 4.55 17.38 12.29
CA LEU A 203 5.09 18.27 13.33
C LEU A 203 6.61 18.10 13.48
N PHE A 204 7.13 16.92 13.12
CA PHE A 204 8.54 16.53 13.13
C PHE A 204 8.87 15.71 11.88
#